data_AF-A2XF14-F1
#
_entry.id   AF-A2XF14-F1
#
_cell.length_a   1.000
_cell.length_b   1.000
_cell.length_c   1.000
_cell.angle_alpha   90.00
_cell.angle_beta   90.00
_cell.angle_gamma   90.00
#
_symmetry.space_group_name_H-M   'P 1'
#
loop_
_entity.id
_entity.type
_entity.pdbx_description
1 polymer ?
#
loop_
_entity_poly.entity_id
_entity_poly.type
_entity_poly.pdbx_seq_one_letter_code
_entity_poly.pdbx_strand_id
1 'polypeptide(L)'
;MDIALASAAATWLINKLLDRLSDYAIKKLLGSEGLDAEASSLRDALRRATLVLGAVPAGAAAGVRIGNDQLLPQIDLVQRLAADLARHLDELEYYDVKKKRKVKSSWTVNQEDDMLVQENK
;
A
#
# COMPACT_ATOMS: atom_id res chain seq x y z
N MET A 1 -1.97 1.13 -26.42
CA MET A 1 -2.41 0.17 -25.37
C MET A 1 -3.93 0.15 -25.40
N ASP A 2 -4.55 -1.03 -25.34
CA ASP A 2 -6.02 -1.16 -25.30
C ASP A 2 -6.55 -0.59 -23.96
N ILE A 3 -7.57 0.27 -24.01
CA ILE A 3 -8.15 0.91 -22.82
C ILE A 3 -8.82 -0.11 -21.88
N ALA A 4 -9.35 -1.21 -22.40
CA ALA A 4 -9.90 -2.29 -21.58
C ALA A 4 -8.79 -3.02 -20.82
N LEU A 5 -7.64 -3.26 -21.47
CA LEU A 5 -6.47 -3.85 -20.83
C LEU A 5 -5.84 -2.90 -19.79
N ALA A 6 -5.70 -1.62 -20.14
CA ALA A 6 -5.16 -0.59 -19.26
C ALA A 6 -6.02 -0.41 -17.99
N SER A 7 -7.34 -0.35 -18.15
CA SER A 7 -8.29 -0.23 -17.04
C SER A 7 -8.31 -1.48 -16.16
N ALA A 8 -8.24 -2.68 -16.75
CA ALA A 8 -8.12 -3.93 -15.99
C ALA A 8 -6.83 -3.99 -15.16
N ALA A 9 -5.69 -3.60 -15.74
CA ALA A 9 -4.42 -3.57 -15.04
C ALA A 9 -4.41 -2.55 -13.88
N ALA A 10 -4.97 -1.36 -14.11
CA ALA A 10 -5.11 -0.33 -13.06
C ALA A 10 -6.05 -0.80 -11.94
N THR A 11 -7.16 -1.46 -12.28
CA THR A 11 -8.11 -2.05 -11.32
C THR A 11 -7.41 -3.09 -10.44
N TRP A 12 -6.63 -3.99 -11.04
CA TRP A 12 -5.88 -5.00 -10.31
C TRP A 12 -4.89 -4.37 -9.32
N LEU A 13 -4.13 -3.37 -9.76
CA LEU A 13 -3.15 -2.67 -8.91
C LEU A 13 -3.82 -1.97 -7.73
N ILE A 14 -4.94 -1.29 -7.96
CA ILE A 14 -5.70 -0.60 -6.91
C ILE A 14 -6.24 -1.60 -5.88
N ASN A 15 -6.74 -2.77 -6.32
CA ASN A 15 -7.18 -3.81 -5.40
C ASN A 15 -6.03 -4.31 -4.51
N LYS A 16 -4.82 -4.48 -5.05
CA LYS A 16 -3.65 -4.85 -4.26
C LYS A 16 -3.30 -3.81 -3.20
N LEU A 17 -3.44 -2.53 -3.52
CA LEU A 17 -3.25 -1.45 -2.54
C LEU A 17 -4.33 -1.47 -1.45
N LEU A 18 -5.59 -1.72 -1.82
CA LEU A 18 -6.68 -1.86 -0.84
C LEU A 18 -6.45 -3.03 0.10
N ASP A 19 -5.97 -4.17 -0.41
CA ASP A 19 -5.58 -5.33 0.40
C ASP A 19 -4.44 -4.95 1.37
N ARG A 20 -3.41 -4.26 0.87
CA ARG A 20 -2.24 -3.85 1.67
C ARG A 20 -2.59 -2.84 2.75
N LEU A 21 -3.43 -1.85 2.44
CA LEU A 21 -3.96 -0.91 3.45
C LEU A 21 -4.81 -1.65 4.50
N SER A 22 -5.38 -2.80 4.13
CA SER A 22 -6.18 -3.69 5.00
C SER A 22 -5.38 -4.62 5.87
N ASP A 23 -4.08 -4.74 5.61
CA ASP A 23 -3.15 -5.42 6.48
C ASP A 23 -3.15 -4.80 7.89
N TYR A 24 -3.20 -5.68 8.90
CA TYR A 24 -3.25 -5.29 10.29
C TYR A 24 -1.99 -4.52 10.73
N ALA A 25 -0.80 -4.92 10.26
CA ALA A 25 0.45 -4.26 10.61
C ALA A 25 0.50 -2.84 10.03
N ILE A 26 0.07 -2.66 8.78
CA ILE A 26 -0.02 -1.35 8.13
C ILE A 26 -1.04 -0.46 8.84
N LYS A 27 -2.24 -0.97 9.14
CA LYS A 27 -3.25 -0.21 9.93
C LYS A 27 -2.70 0.24 11.27
N LYS A 28 -2.05 -0.66 12.01
CA LYS A 28 -1.50 -0.35 13.34
C LYS A 28 -0.41 0.71 13.25
N LEU A 29 0.44 0.65 12.22
CA LEU A 29 1.49 1.62 11.99
C LEU A 29 0.91 3.00 11.64
N LEU A 30 -0.03 3.06 10.69
CA LEU A 30 -0.72 4.30 10.32
C LEU A 30 -1.45 4.92 11.52
N GLY A 31 -2.13 4.11 12.34
CA GLY A 31 -2.78 4.59 13.56
C GLY A 31 -1.81 5.07 14.62
N SER A 32 -0.63 4.46 14.75
CA SER A 32 0.41 4.94 15.68
C SER A 32 1.00 6.30 15.31
N GLU A 33 0.90 6.69 14.03
CA GLU A 33 1.32 7.98 13.50
C GLU A 33 0.13 8.97 13.36
N GLY A 34 -1.07 8.58 13.79
CA GLY A 34 -2.28 9.43 13.75
C GLY A 34 -2.90 9.61 12.37
N LEU A 35 -2.57 8.75 11.41
CA LEU A 35 -2.97 8.86 9.98
C LEU A 35 -4.25 8.07 9.64
N ASP A 36 -5.05 7.69 10.64
CA ASP A 36 -6.23 6.84 10.44
C ASP A 36 -7.28 7.50 9.53
N ALA A 37 -7.48 8.82 9.65
CA ALA A 37 -8.45 9.56 8.86
C ALA A 37 -8.04 9.65 7.39
N GLU A 38 -6.77 9.95 7.13
CA GLU A 38 -6.16 10.00 5.81
C GLU A 38 -6.19 8.62 5.15
N ALA A 39 -5.85 7.57 5.89
CA ALA A 39 -5.91 6.19 5.42
C ALA A 39 -7.34 5.76 5.05
N SER A 40 -8.35 6.19 5.82
CA SER A 40 -9.75 5.95 5.50
C SER A 40 -10.18 6.69 4.24
N SER A 41 -9.84 7.98 4.13
CA SER A 41 -10.14 8.79 2.95
C SER A 41 -9.51 8.22 1.68
N LEU A 42 -8.25 7.77 1.78
CA LEU A 42 -7.52 7.13 0.69
C LEU A 42 -8.19 5.83 0.25
N ARG A 43 -8.63 4.98 1.19
CA ARG A 43 -9.38 3.76 0.86
C ARG A 43 -10.66 4.05 0.09
N ASP A 44 -11.42 5.05 0.52
CA ASP A 44 -12.68 5.39 -0.13
C ASP A 44 -12.43 5.95 -1.54
N ALA A 45 -11.38 6.74 -1.73
CA ALA A 45 -10.94 7.17 -3.05
C ALA A 45 -10.54 5.99 -3.95
N LEU A 46 -9.75 5.05 -3.45
CA LEU A 46 -9.32 3.85 -4.19
C LEU A 46 -10.50 2.92 -4.54
N ARG A 47 -11.47 2.74 -3.63
CA ARG A 47 -12.70 2.00 -3.90
C ARG A 47 -13.52 2.64 -5.02
N ARG A 48 -13.69 3.96 -4.99
CA ARG A 48 -14.37 4.70 -6.06
C ARG A 48 -13.63 4.55 -7.41
N ALA A 49 -12.30 4.64 -7.41
CA ALA A 49 -11.50 4.44 -8.61
C ALA A 49 -11.68 3.03 -9.20
N THR A 50 -11.74 2.00 -8.34
CA THR A 50 -11.99 0.61 -8.75
C THR A 50 -13.34 0.46 -9.46
N LEU A 51 -14.40 1.10 -8.95
CA LEU A 51 -15.73 1.06 -9.56
C LEU A 51 -15.74 1.72 -10.94
N VAL A 52 -15.11 2.90 -11.07
CA VAL A 52 -15.05 3.63 -12.34
C VAL A 52 -14.23 2.86 -13.38
N LEU A 53 -13.05 2.35 -13.01
CA LEU A 53 -12.18 1.61 -13.92
C LEU A 53 -12.77 0.25 -14.30
N GLY A 54 -13.45 -0.44 -13.37
CA GLY A 54 -14.14 -1.70 -13.64
C GLY A 54 -15.34 -1.58 -14.58
N ALA A 55 -15.94 -0.39 -14.70
CA ALA A 55 -17.03 -0.13 -15.64
C ALA A 55 -16.55 0.04 -17.10
N VAL A 56 -15.26 0.37 -17.32
CA VAL A 56 -14.70 0.63 -18.65
C VAL A 56 -14.74 -0.62 -19.56
N PRO A 57 -14.28 -1.81 -19.12
CA PRO A 57 -14.37 -3.04 -19.93
C PRO A 57 -15.83 -3.45 -20.22
N ALA A 58 -16.74 -3.24 -19.26
CA ALA A 58 -18.15 -3.59 -19.42
C ALA A 58 -18.85 -2.73 -20.49
N GLY A 59 -18.55 -1.42 -20.51
CA GLY A 59 -19.03 -0.52 -21.57
C GLY A 59 -18.47 -0.88 -22.95
N ALA A 60 -17.18 -1.22 -23.03
CA ALA A 60 -16.54 -1.65 -24.26
C ALA A 60 -17.16 -2.94 -24.82
N ALA A 61 -17.44 -3.94 -23.96
CA ALA A 61 -18.07 -5.20 -24.34
C ALA A 61 -19.52 -5.02 -24.83
N ALA A 62 -20.24 -4.01 -24.33
CA ALA A 62 -21.59 -3.66 -24.77
C ALA A 62 -21.63 -2.88 -26.10
N GLY A 63 -20.48 -2.69 -26.77
CA GLY A 63 -20.38 -1.93 -28.01
C GLY A 63 -20.52 -0.41 -27.85
N VAL A 64 -20.54 0.08 -26.60
CA VAL A 64 -20.50 1.52 -26.31
C VAL A 64 -19.09 2.00 -26.64
N ARG A 65 -18.93 2.67 -27.78
CA ARG A 65 -17.70 3.39 -28.12
C ARG A 65 -17.56 4.57 -27.17
N ILE A 66 -16.97 4.30 -26.01
CA ILE A 66 -16.48 5.36 -25.13
C ILE A 66 -15.25 5.94 -25.86
N GLY A 67 -15.45 7.04 -26.60
CA GLY A 67 -14.39 7.78 -27.29
C GLY A 67 -13.47 8.50 -26.30
N ASN A 68 -12.72 7.73 -25.53
CA ASN A 68 -11.96 8.20 -24.38
C ASN A 68 -10.46 7.87 -24.53
N ASP A 69 -9.89 8.17 -25.69
CA ASP A 69 -8.42 8.21 -25.85
C ASP A 69 -7.79 9.17 -24.83
N GLN A 70 -8.56 10.18 -24.40
CA GLN A 70 -8.27 11.09 -23.31
C GLN A 70 -8.38 10.48 -21.90
N LEU A 71 -8.66 9.18 -21.72
CA LEU A 71 -8.59 8.51 -20.41
C LEU A 71 -7.30 7.72 -20.21
N LEU A 72 -6.62 7.34 -21.29
CA LEU A 72 -5.36 6.59 -21.21
C LEU A 72 -4.30 7.31 -20.35
N PRO A 73 -4.05 8.64 -20.52
CA PRO A 73 -3.10 9.37 -19.67
C PRO A 73 -3.46 9.35 -18.18
N GLN A 74 -4.74 9.30 -17.85
CA GLN A 74 -5.29 9.37 -16.50
C GLN A 74 -5.23 8.00 -15.85
N ILE A 75 -5.49 6.93 -16.62
CA ILE A 75 -5.25 5.56 -16.19
C ILE A 75 -3.76 5.36 -15.90
N ASP A 76 -2.87 5.82 -16.78
CA ASP A 76 -1.43 5.76 -16.58
C ASP A 76 -0.98 6.56 -15.34
N LEU A 77 -1.57 7.74 -15.12
CA LEU A 77 -1.31 8.54 -13.92
C LEU A 77 -1.76 7.80 -12.64
N VAL A 78 -2.94 7.20 -12.64
CA VAL A 78 -3.44 6.39 -11.52
C VAL A 78 -2.51 5.21 -11.26
N GLN A 79 -2.04 4.52 -12.31
CA GLN A 79 -1.07 3.43 -12.16
C GLN A 79 0.25 3.89 -11.56
N ARG A 80 0.78 5.05 -11.98
CA ARG A 80 2.01 5.62 -11.40
C ARG A 80 1.83 5.99 -9.93
N LEU A 81 0.78 6.72 -9.59
CA LEU A 81 0.48 7.10 -8.22
C LEU A 81 0.27 5.88 -7.32
N ALA A 82 -0.40 4.85 -7.85
CA ALA A 82 -0.58 3.59 -7.15
C ALA A 82 0.76 2.86 -6.90
N ALA A 83 1.66 2.84 -7.89
CA ALA A 83 2.98 2.25 -7.73
C ALA A 83 3.86 3.02 -6.73
N ASP A 84 3.77 4.36 -6.71
CA ASP A 84 4.48 5.18 -5.73
C ASP A 84 3.95 4.97 -4.31
N LEU A 85 2.62 4.87 -4.15
CA LEU A 85 2.01 4.52 -2.87
C LEU A 85 2.45 3.14 -2.38
N ALA A 86 2.51 2.13 -3.26
CA ALA A 86 3.00 0.80 -2.91
C ALA A 86 4.44 0.87 -2.37
N ARG A 87 5.31 1.62 -3.05
CA ARG A 87 6.70 1.82 -2.62
C ARG A 87 6.78 2.45 -1.23
N HIS A 88 6.00 3.48 -0.97
CA HIS A 88 5.99 4.12 0.34
C HIS A 88 5.45 3.21 1.45
N LEU A 89 4.44 2.38 1.17
CA LEU A 89 3.94 1.39 2.13
C LEU A 89 5.00 0.32 2.44
N ASP A 90 5.75 -0.13 1.44
CA ASP A 90 6.84 -1.09 1.62
C ASP A 90 8.03 -0.48 2.40
N GLU A 91 8.36 0.78 2.14
CA GLU A 91 9.35 1.53 2.94
C GLU A 91 8.92 1.64 4.41
N LEU A 92 7.65 1.94 4.66
CA LEU A 92 7.07 2.04 6.00
C LEU A 92 7.18 0.72 6.76
N GLU A 93 6.84 -0.40 6.11
CA GLU A 93 7.00 -1.75 6.67
C GLU A 93 8.47 -2.06 6.98
N TYR A 94 9.38 -1.72 6.07
CA TYR A 94 10.83 -1.89 6.29
C TYR A 94 11.32 -1.12 7.52
N TYR A 95 10.87 0.13 7.73
CA TYR A 95 11.25 0.90 8.90
C TYR A 95 10.72 0.30 10.22
N ASP A 96 9.49 -0.25 10.23
CA ASP A 96 8.96 -0.94 11.40
C ASP A 96 9.74 -2.23 11.71
N VAL A 97 10.06 -3.03 10.68
CA VAL A 97 10.90 -4.23 10.83
C VAL A 97 12.30 -3.85 11.34
N LYS A 98 12.90 -2.78 10.81
CA LYS A 98 14.25 -2.32 11.22
C LYS A 98 14.25 -1.77 12.64
N LYS A 99 13.23 -1.01 13.06
CA LYS A 99 13.06 -0.55 14.45
C LYS A 99 12.90 -1.75 15.40
N LYS A 100 12.08 -2.74 15.06
CA LYS A 100 11.91 -3.97 15.85
C LYS A 100 13.20 -4.78 15.98
N ARG A 101 14.02 -4.86 14.92
CA ARG A 101 15.34 -5.49 14.97
C ARG A 101 16.31 -4.72 15.87
N LYS A 102 16.34 -3.38 15.79
CA LYS A 102 17.19 -2.55 16.67
C LYS A 102 16.85 -2.72 18.15
N VAL A 103 15.56 -2.78 18.48
CA VAL A 103 15.11 -3.07 19.86
C VAL A 103 15.58 -4.46 20.28
N LYS A 104 15.32 -5.51 19.49
CA LYS A 104 15.80 -6.87 19.82
C LYS A 104 17.31 -6.94 20.03
N SER A 105 18.10 -6.26 19.19
CA SER A 105 19.55 -6.22 19.33
C SER A 105 20.02 -5.50 20.59
N SER A 106 19.33 -4.44 21.04
CA SER A 106 19.71 -3.74 22.28
C SER A 106 19.38 -4.54 23.55
N TRP A 107 18.36 -5.40 23.51
CA TRP A 107 18.07 -6.31 24.62
C TRP A 107 19.06 -7.50 24.70
N THR A 108 19.63 -7.93 23.57
CA THR A 108 20.67 -9.00 23.57
C THR A 108 22.05 -8.51 23.98
N VAL A 109 22.39 -7.23 23.83
CA VAL A 109 23.71 -6.71 24.27
C VAL A 109 23.78 -6.52 25.79
N ASN A 110 22.65 -6.27 26.46
CA ASN A 110 22.64 -6.06 27.91
C ASN A 110 22.54 -7.36 28.74
N GLN A 111 22.36 -8.53 28.12
CA GLN A 111 22.22 -9.80 28.86
C GLN A 111 23.54 -10.53 29.09
N GLU A 112 24.57 -10.23 28.30
CA GLU A 112 25.91 -10.80 28.50
C GLU A 112 26.73 -10.03 29.56
N ASP A 113 26.48 -8.72 29.71
CA ASP A 113 27.15 -7.90 30.73
C ASP A 113 26.61 -8.13 32.16
N ASP A 114 25.31 -8.45 32.31
CA ASP A 114 24.71 -8.71 33.63
C ASP A 114 25.03 -10.11 34.20
N MET A 115 25.44 -11.08 33.36
CA MET A 115 25.85 -12.41 33.84
C MET A 115 27.30 -12.47 34.35
N LEU A 116 28.16 -11.52 33.97
CA LEU A 116 29.58 -11.52 34.39
C LEU A 116 29.84 -10.83 35.73
N VAL A 117 28.81 -10.23 36.35
CA VAL A 117 28.94 -9.52 37.65
C VAL A 117 28.59 -10.43 38.86
N GLN A 118 28.08 -11.65 38.63
CA GLN A 118 27.69 -12.56 39.72
C GLN A 118 28.76 -13.61 40.11
N GLU A 119 29.90 -13.68 39.39
CA GLU A 119 30.93 -14.71 39.64
C GLU A 119 32.17 -14.23 40.41
N ASN A 120 32.17 -13.01 40.95
CA ASN A 120 33.27 -12.49 41.80
C ASN A 120 32.77 -11.93 43.14
N LYS A 121 32.16 -12.80 43.96
CA LYS A 121 31.97 -12.56 45.40
C LYS A 121 32.44 -13.76 46.21
#